data_AF-A0A554IRV0-F1
#
_entry.id   AF-A0A554IRV0-F1
#
_cell.length_a   1.000
_cell.length_b   1.000
_cell.length_c   1.000
_cell.angle_alpha   90.00
_cell.angle_beta   90.00
_cell.angle_gamma   90.00
#
_symmetry.space_group_name_H-M   'P 1'
#
loop_
_entity.id
_entity.type
_entity.pdbx_description
1 polymer ?
#
loop_
_entity_poly.entity_id
_entity_poly.type
_entity_poly.pdbx_seq_one_letter_code
_entity_poly.pdbx_strand_id
1 'polypeptide(L)'
;MRPRLLSAATALLLVVPIFLQAKTFPDLSKTSVHFQAVDVLSDQGVITGNPDGTFRPKNAVNRAAFLAMLYRTAGITPDGSKNTCFQKEFARDVWFAPTVCDAVARGYVKGYADGKFRPENPVSFAEGTKMAIAVFGLPMEEDQDLSGLPPSVAADAWYAGSIAFAWGKFLPLPDQSLATFFPNDPMERQQAASVIYQARTYQQSIPSDEPDVSSSSVSSASSASSVTSATPTRRSSSSAATHKSQAEVKAIAFPFDDAWQFSARNSITYTFSVPRKMTVDAVVRSAQNGLNITCRLSKVETDGFVFELHPGYHEPGSCLILTTLMPGDYQLFLQPQNPNTPYTVSVKEGKGTGNDGVADAKELVFNQVKTDYLDVNDLENWYKFTVAGPEEGKELSFEVFGGTVVNCLLYPWKDVDVYGFTSPLCSERTTFTPGTYYARISHGDGKRLVKQTYTLRVK
;
A
#
# COMPACT_ATOMS: atom_id res chain seq x y z
N MET A 1 -62.58 -60.80 27.85
CA MET A 1 -62.27 -59.43 27.35
C MET A 1 -61.88 -58.55 28.53
N ARG A 2 -60.58 -58.24 28.71
CA ARG A 2 -60.09 -57.15 29.56
C ARG A 2 -58.78 -56.60 28.94
N PRO A 3 -58.60 -55.27 28.87
CA PRO A 3 -57.60 -54.63 28.02
C PRO A 3 -56.21 -54.60 28.67
N ARG A 4 -55.15 -54.68 27.86
CA ARG A 4 -53.77 -54.44 28.27
C ARG A 4 -53.50 -52.92 28.23
N LEU A 5 -53.05 -52.38 29.36
CA LEU A 5 -52.58 -51.01 29.52
C LEU A 5 -51.33 -50.78 28.66
N LEU A 6 -51.39 -49.83 27.73
CA LEU A 6 -50.22 -49.24 27.08
C LEU A 6 -49.66 -48.14 27.99
N SER A 7 -48.43 -48.34 28.46
CA SER A 7 -47.67 -47.31 29.17
C SER A 7 -47.02 -46.40 28.13
N ALA A 8 -47.53 -45.18 27.99
CA ALA A 8 -46.93 -44.15 27.15
C ALA A 8 -45.72 -43.54 27.88
N ALA A 9 -44.51 -43.78 27.38
CA ALA A 9 -43.32 -43.06 27.80
C ALA A 9 -43.25 -41.74 27.02
N THR A 10 -43.62 -40.64 27.66
CA THR A 10 -43.42 -39.28 27.16
C THR A 10 -41.94 -38.93 27.18
N ALA A 11 -41.31 -38.86 25.99
CA ALA A 11 -39.97 -38.31 25.83
C ALA A 11 -40.01 -36.79 25.98
N LEU A 12 -39.39 -36.29 27.05
CA LEU A 12 -39.20 -34.86 27.31
C LEU A 12 -38.08 -34.35 26.38
N LEU A 13 -38.43 -33.66 25.29
CA LEU A 13 -37.46 -32.94 24.46
C LEU A 13 -36.90 -31.75 25.25
N LEU A 14 -35.67 -31.88 25.74
CA LEU A 14 -34.84 -30.78 26.22
C LEU A 14 -34.47 -29.89 25.03
N VAL A 15 -35.20 -28.78 24.86
CA VAL A 15 -34.76 -27.68 23.99
C VAL A 15 -33.61 -26.99 24.69
N VAL A 16 -32.38 -27.30 24.28
CA VAL A 16 -31.19 -26.55 24.73
C VAL A 16 -31.19 -25.23 23.98
N PRO A 17 -31.31 -24.07 24.65
CA PRO A 17 -31.11 -22.79 23.98
C PRO A 17 -29.67 -22.72 23.50
N ILE A 18 -29.46 -22.65 22.18
CA ILE A 18 -28.17 -22.34 21.59
C ILE A 18 -27.92 -20.86 21.86
N PHE A 19 -27.21 -20.57 22.94
CA PHE A 19 -26.64 -19.24 23.13
C PHE A 19 -25.55 -19.06 22.06
N LEU A 20 -25.77 -18.21 21.05
CA LEU A 20 -24.68 -17.69 20.23
C LEU A 20 -23.77 -16.89 21.16
N GLN A 21 -22.68 -17.51 21.61
CA GLN A 21 -21.65 -16.82 22.35
C GLN A 21 -20.89 -15.92 21.38
N ALA A 22 -20.78 -14.62 21.67
CA ALA A 22 -19.95 -13.69 20.92
C ALA A 22 -18.55 -14.29 20.76
N LYS A 23 -18.10 -14.50 19.51
CA LYS A 23 -16.87 -15.25 19.23
C LYS A 23 -15.68 -14.32 19.46
N THR A 24 -15.16 -14.33 20.69
CA THR A 24 -13.91 -13.64 21.03
C THR A 24 -12.70 -14.45 20.56
N PHE A 25 -11.75 -13.80 19.90
CA PHE A 25 -10.52 -14.44 19.43
C PHE A 25 -9.40 -14.30 20.48
N PRO A 26 -8.71 -15.40 20.85
CA PRO A 26 -7.68 -15.38 21.90
C PRO A 26 -6.42 -14.60 21.50
N ASP A 27 -6.17 -14.43 20.21
CA ASP A 27 -5.04 -13.74 19.61
C ASP A 27 -5.35 -12.29 19.22
N LEU A 28 -6.50 -11.75 19.64
CA LEU A 28 -6.86 -10.34 19.45
C LEU A 28 -7.13 -9.67 20.80
N SER A 29 -6.21 -8.79 21.22
CA SER A 29 -6.38 -8.03 22.46
C SER A 29 -7.63 -7.13 22.40
N LYS A 30 -8.40 -7.09 23.50
CA LYS A 30 -9.53 -6.15 23.67
C LYS A 30 -9.12 -4.68 23.65
N THR A 31 -7.84 -4.39 23.90
CA THR A 31 -7.27 -3.04 23.81
C THR A 31 -6.73 -2.70 22.42
N SER A 32 -6.77 -3.65 21.47
CA SER A 32 -6.40 -3.37 20.07
C SER A 32 -7.36 -2.34 19.46
N VAL A 33 -6.81 -1.41 18.68
CA VAL A 33 -7.61 -0.43 17.94
C VAL A 33 -8.53 -1.07 16.89
N HIS A 34 -8.25 -2.32 16.50
CA HIS A 34 -9.07 -3.07 15.54
C HIS A 34 -10.10 -3.97 16.22
N PHE A 35 -10.10 -4.08 17.56
CA PHE A 35 -10.94 -5.03 18.29
C PHE A 35 -12.42 -4.84 17.96
N GLN A 36 -12.92 -3.61 18.04
CA GLN A 36 -14.33 -3.30 17.78
C GLN A 36 -14.77 -3.73 16.37
N ALA A 37 -13.96 -3.43 15.36
CA ALA A 37 -14.30 -3.76 13.97
C ALA A 37 -14.38 -5.29 13.78
N VAL A 38 -13.43 -6.03 14.35
CA VAL A 38 -13.42 -7.51 14.28
C VAL A 38 -14.59 -8.10 15.04
N ASP A 39 -14.89 -7.59 16.24
CA ASP A 39 -15.98 -8.07 17.11
C ASP A 39 -17.34 -7.91 16.42
N VAL A 40 -17.64 -6.71 15.92
CA VAL A 40 -18.90 -6.42 15.21
C VAL A 40 -19.07 -7.28 13.96
N LEU A 41 -18.02 -7.41 13.14
CA LEU A 41 -18.09 -8.21 11.92
C LEU A 41 -18.12 -9.72 12.20
N SER A 42 -17.59 -10.17 13.34
CA SER A 42 -17.72 -11.55 13.82
C SER A 42 -19.15 -11.85 14.24
N ASP A 43 -19.77 -10.97 15.02
CA ASP A 43 -21.17 -11.08 15.46
C ASP A 43 -22.16 -11.06 14.29
N GLN A 44 -21.82 -10.34 13.20
CA GLN A 44 -22.59 -10.33 11.96
C GLN A 44 -22.34 -11.55 11.06
N GLY A 45 -21.44 -12.46 11.44
CA GLY A 45 -21.08 -13.64 10.65
C GLY A 45 -20.27 -13.33 9.38
N VAL A 46 -19.74 -12.10 9.26
CA VAL A 46 -18.86 -11.72 8.15
C VAL A 46 -17.48 -12.35 8.33
N ILE A 47 -16.99 -12.36 9.58
CA ILE A 47 -15.72 -12.95 10.00
C ILE A 47 -15.99 -14.20 10.83
N THR A 48 -15.41 -15.33 10.44
CA THR A 48 -15.59 -16.60 11.17
C THR A 48 -14.35 -17.08 11.92
N GLY A 49 -13.19 -16.41 11.74
CA GLY A 49 -11.90 -16.88 12.25
C GLY A 49 -11.44 -18.20 11.63
N ASN A 50 -10.41 -18.81 12.22
CA ASN A 50 -9.83 -20.09 11.79
C ASN A 50 -10.44 -21.27 12.56
N PRO A 51 -10.29 -22.51 12.07
CA PRO A 51 -10.77 -23.72 12.77
C PRO A 51 -10.15 -23.92 14.16
N ASP A 52 -8.93 -23.41 14.38
CA ASP A 52 -8.22 -23.43 15.66
C ASP A 52 -8.75 -22.39 16.68
N GLY A 53 -9.76 -21.61 16.30
CA GLY A 53 -10.37 -20.58 17.14
C GLY A 53 -9.67 -19.22 17.09
N THR A 54 -8.56 -19.08 16.35
CA THR A 54 -7.81 -17.81 16.21
C THR A 54 -8.37 -16.89 15.12
N PHE A 55 -8.02 -15.61 15.14
CA PHE A 55 -8.32 -14.66 14.06
C PHE A 55 -7.16 -14.47 13.07
N ARG A 56 -5.92 -14.56 13.56
CA ARG A 56 -4.65 -14.22 12.91
C ARG A 56 -4.64 -12.79 12.36
N PRO A 57 -4.71 -11.77 13.24
CA PRO A 57 -4.94 -10.38 12.86
C PRO A 57 -3.92 -9.83 11.85
N LYS A 58 -2.67 -10.26 11.97
CA LYS A 58 -1.52 -9.79 11.17
C LYS A 58 -1.31 -10.52 9.84
N ASN A 59 -2.06 -11.60 9.60
CA ASN A 59 -2.02 -12.23 8.29
C ASN A 59 -2.65 -11.29 7.27
N ALA A 60 -2.13 -11.26 6.05
CA ALA A 60 -2.81 -10.56 4.98
C ALA A 60 -4.17 -11.22 4.66
N VAL A 61 -4.97 -10.59 3.80
CA VAL A 61 -6.22 -11.15 3.28
C VAL A 61 -6.16 -11.21 1.76
N ASN A 62 -6.58 -12.33 1.18
CA ASN A 62 -6.61 -12.45 -0.28
C ASN A 62 -7.76 -11.62 -0.90
N ARG A 63 -7.60 -11.25 -2.17
CA ARG A 63 -8.55 -10.39 -2.92
C ARG A 63 -9.97 -10.96 -2.94
N ALA A 64 -10.13 -12.26 -3.16
CA ALA A 64 -11.42 -12.91 -3.21
C ALA A 64 -12.14 -12.92 -1.85
N ALA A 65 -11.43 -13.21 -0.75
CA ALA A 65 -11.99 -13.21 0.60
C ALA A 65 -12.36 -11.81 1.05
N PHE A 66 -11.53 -10.81 0.74
CA PHE A 66 -11.88 -9.42 1.03
C PHE A 66 -13.16 -8.98 0.32
N LEU A 67 -13.30 -9.31 -0.98
CA LEU A 67 -14.52 -9.03 -1.74
C LEU A 67 -15.74 -9.76 -1.15
N ALA A 68 -15.60 -11.02 -0.77
CA ALA A 68 -16.67 -11.78 -0.15
C ALA A 68 -17.11 -11.19 1.20
N MET A 69 -16.18 -10.68 2.01
CA MET A 69 -16.51 -9.96 3.24
C MET A 69 -17.29 -8.68 2.95
N LEU A 70 -16.87 -7.89 1.95
CA LEU A 70 -17.60 -6.69 1.52
C LEU A 70 -19.04 -7.01 1.09
N TYR A 71 -19.22 -8.07 0.29
CA TYR A 71 -20.55 -8.54 -0.15
C TYR A 71 -21.44 -8.91 1.02
N ARG A 72 -20.92 -9.70 1.97
CA ARG A 72 -21.67 -10.10 3.17
C ARG A 72 -22.06 -8.88 4.01
N THR A 73 -21.14 -7.95 4.25
CA THR A 73 -21.42 -6.72 5.00
C THR A 73 -22.45 -5.84 4.28
N ALA A 74 -22.42 -5.78 2.95
CA ALA A 74 -23.37 -5.03 2.14
C ALA A 74 -24.75 -5.72 2.02
N GLY A 75 -24.88 -6.99 2.44
CA GLY A 75 -26.08 -7.80 2.23
C GLY A 75 -26.30 -8.21 0.76
N ILE A 76 -25.25 -8.19 -0.06
CA ILE A 76 -25.33 -8.53 -1.47
C ILE A 76 -25.20 -10.03 -1.63
N THR A 77 -26.23 -10.66 -2.20
CA THR A 77 -26.17 -12.06 -2.63
C THR A 77 -25.69 -12.11 -4.09
N PRO A 78 -24.57 -12.78 -4.38
CA PRO A 78 -24.07 -12.89 -5.74
C PRO A 78 -25.03 -13.73 -6.59
N ASP A 79 -25.23 -13.32 -7.85
CA ASP A 79 -26.00 -14.12 -8.81
C ASP A 79 -25.21 -15.38 -9.17
N GLY A 80 -25.64 -16.54 -8.65
CA GLY A 80 -25.00 -17.83 -8.91
C GLY A 80 -24.96 -18.26 -10.39
N SER A 81 -25.74 -17.60 -11.26
CA SER A 81 -25.67 -17.81 -12.71
C SER A 81 -24.50 -17.07 -13.37
N LYS A 82 -23.93 -16.06 -12.70
CA LYS A 82 -22.75 -15.30 -13.14
C LYS A 82 -21.49 -15.94 -12.55
N ASN A 83 -20.94 -16.96 -13.21
CA ASN A 83 -19.72 -17.65 -12.75
C ASN A 83 -18.71 -17.94 -13.88
N THR A 84 -18.82 -17.24 -15.02
CA THR A 84 -18.02 -17.51 -16.22
C THR A 84 -16.95 -16.45 -16.52
N CYS A 85 -16.65 -15.55 -15.58
CA CYS A 85 -15.53 -14.62 -15.70
C CYS A 85 -14.19 -15.34 -15.49
N PHE A 86 -13.09 -14.78 -16.02
CA PHE A 86 -11.71 -15.26 -15.79
C PHE A 86 -11.49 -16.78 -15.91
N GLN A 87 -12.17 -17.45 -16.84
CA GLN A 87 -12.15 -18.92 -16.96
C GLN A 87 -10.78 -19.55 -17.23
N LYS A 88 -9.79 -18.74 -17.64
CA LYS A 88 -8.41 -19.16 -17.84
C LYS A 88 -7.60 -19.19 -16.53
N GLU A 89 -8.15 -18.65 -15.45
CA GLU A 89 -7.47 -18.52 -14.15
C GLU A 89 -8.07 -19.43 -13.08
N PHE A 90 -9.40 -19.58 -13.03
CA PHE A 90 -10.05 -20.45 -12.05
C PHE A 90 -11.32 -21.12 -12.60
N ALA A 91 -11.71 -22.24 -11.98
CA ALA A 91 -12.89 -23.01 -12.34
C ALA A 91 -14.19 -22.32 -11.89
N ARG A 92 -15.33 -22.65 -12.51
CA ARG A 92 -16.62 -21.97 -12.27
C ARG A 92 -17.25 -22.28 -10.90
N ASP A 93 -16.84 -23.39 -10.29
CA ASP A 93 -17.38 -23.96 -9.06
C ASP A 93 -16.53 -23.65 -7.82
N VAL A 94 -15.41 -22.93 -7.97
CA VAL A 94 -14.66 -22.43 -6.81
C VAL A 94 -15.50 -21.44 -6.01
N TRP A 95 -15.36 -21.48 -4.69
CA TRP A 95 -16.25 -20.78 -3.74
C TRP A 95 -16.38 -19.26 -4.00
N PHE A 96 -15.36 -18.62 -4.56
CA PHE A 96 -15.34 -17.19 -4.83
C PHE A 96 -15.86 -16.81 -6.24
N ALA A 97 -16.01 -17.75 -7.17
CA ALA A 97 -16.35 -17.44 -8.55
C ALA A 97 -17.66 -16.65 -8.71
N PRO A 98 -18.78 -17.02 -8.04
CA PRO A 98 -20.02 -16.24 -8.14
C PRO A 98 -19.85 -14.80 -7.69
N THR A 99 -19.16 -14.58 -6.57
CA THR A 99 -18.91 -13.24 -6.02
C THR A 99 -18.04 -12.40 -6.94
N VAL A 100 -16.92 -12.94 -7.41
CA VAL A 100 -15.99 -12.23 -8.29
C VAL A 100 -16.68 -11.85 -9.60
N CYS A 101 -17.40 -12.78 -10.21
CA CYS A 101 -18.04 -12.54 -11.50
C CYS A 101 -19.24 -11.59 -11.42
N ASP A 102 -20.04 -11.67 -10.36
CA ASP A 102 -21.09 -10.68 -10.10
C ASP A 102 -20.50 -9.27 -9.87
N ALA A 103 -19.40 -9.17 -9.10
CA ALA A 103 -18.73 -7.89 -8.84
C ALA A 103 -18.16 -7.25 -10.11
N VAL A 104 -17.62 -8.06 -11.02
CA VAL A 104 -17.18 -7.59 -12.35
C VAL A 104 -18.37 -7.09 -13.17
N ALA A 105 -19.48 -7.85 -13.19
CA ALA A 105 -20.67 -7.48 -13.96
C ALA A 105 -21.31 -6.18 -13.45
N ARG A 106 -21.24 -5.91 -12.15
CA ARG A 106 -21.69 -4.67 -11.50
C ARG A 106 -20.68 -3.52 -11.60
N GLY A 107 -19.47 -3.79 -12.07
CA GLY A 107 -18.40 -2.80 -12.15
C GLY A 107 -17.74 -2.44 -10.82
N TYR A 108 -17.99 -3.21 -9.75
CA TYR A 108 -17.35 -3.00 -8.44
C TYR A 108 -15.86 -3.30 -8.48
N VAL A 109 -15.46 -4.26 -9.29
CA VAL A 109 -14.06 -4.65 -9.49
C VAL A 109 -13.76 -4.84 -10.98
N LYS A 110 -12.48 -4.74 -11.33
CA LYS A 110 -11.96 -5.06 -12.66
C LYS A 110 -10.79 -6.03 -12.53
N GLY A 111 -10.57 -6.80 -13.59
CA GLY A 111 -9.33 -7.56 -13.74
C GLY A 111 -8.15 -6.65 -14.10
N TYR A 112 -6.96 -7.21 -14.03
CA TYR A 112 -5.72 -6.58 -14.47
C TYR A 112 -5.65 -6.53 -16.01
N ALA A 113 -4.73 -5.74 -16.53
CA ALA A 113 -4.51 -5.58 -17.98
C ALA A 113 -4.12 -6.89 -18.68
N ASP A 114 -3.56 -7.84 -17.95
CA ASP A 114 -3.25 -9.20 -18.44
C ASP A 114 -4.48 -10.12 -18.56
N GLY A 115 -5.68 -9.60 -18.23
CA GLY A 115 -6.94 -10.32 -18.29
C GLY A 115 -7.17 -11.29 -17.12
N LYS A 116 -6.43 -11.16 -16.00
CA LYS A 116 -6.60 -11.96 -14.78
C LYS A 116 -7.23 -11.16 -13.64
N PHE A 117 -7.70 -11.84 -12.60
CA PHE A 117 -8.23 -11.25 -11.36
C PHE A 117 -7.34 -11.49 -10.13
N ARG A 118 -6.55 -12.57 -10.14
CA ARG A 118 -5.64 -12.99 -9.06
C ARG A 118 -6.36 -13.14 -7.71
N PRO A 119 -7.37 -14.03 -7.61
CA PRO A 119 -8.25 -14.12 -6.44
C PRO A 119 -7.53 -14.47 -5.14
N GLU A 120 -6.49 -15.29 -5.24
CA GLU A 120 -5.72 -15.80 -4.08
C GLU A 120 -4.56 -14.89 -3.69
N ASN A 121 -4.21 -13.89 -4.51
CA ASN A 121 -3.17 -12.93 -4.14
C ASN A 121 -3.66 -12.04 -2.99
N PRO A 122 -2.76 -11.59 -2.09
CA PRO A 122 -3.08 -10.52 -1.15
C PRO A 122 -3.71 -9.32 -1.87
N VAL A 123 -4.75 -8.77 -1.27
CA VAL A 123 -5.26 -7.46 -1.68
C VAL A 123 -4.35 -6.38 -1.11
N SER A 124 -3.93 -5.43 -1.94
CA SER A 124 -3.22 -4.27 -1.40
C SER A 124 -4.17 -3.36 -0.63
N PHE A 125 -3.62 -2.53 0.26
CA PHE A 125 -4.43 -1.58 1.03
C PHE A 125 -5.27 -0.65 0.12
N ALA A 126 -4.67 -0.18 -0.97
CA ALA A 126 -5.32 0.66 -1.98
C ALA A 126 -6.39 -0.08 -2.78
N GLU A 127 -6.11 -1.31 -3.21
CA GLU A 127 -7.10 -2.14 -3.90
C GLU A 127 -8.32 -2.38 -3.02
N GLY A 128 -8.11 -2.79 -1.76
CA GLY A 128 -9.19 -3.04 -0.81
C GLY A 128 -10.00 -1.78 -0.52
N THR A 129 -9.34 -0.63 -0.36
CA THR A 129 -10.03 0.66 -0.18
C THR A 129 -10.94 0.99 -1.37
N LYS A 130 -10.44 0.84 -2.61
CA LYS A 130 -11.24 1.07 -3.82
C LYS A 130 -12.40 0.09 -3.94
N MET A 131 -12.19 -1.18 -3.60
CA MET A 131 -13.24 -2.20 -3.57
C MET A 131 -14.34 -1.84 -2.57
N ALA A 132 -13.98 -1.37 -1.37
CA ALA A 132 -14.94 -0.97 -0.35
C ALA A 132 -15.80 0.23 -0.79
N ILE A 133 -15.17 1.24 -1.40
CA ILE A 133 -15.86 2.40 -1.99
C ILE A 133 -16.89 1.94 -3.02
N ALA A 134 -16.50 1.07 -3.93
CA ALA A 134 -17.36 0.62 -5.02
C ALA A 134 -18.50 -0.27 -4.53
N VAL A 135 -18.22 -1.27 -3.68
CA VAL A 135 -19.24 -2.21 -3.17
C VAL A 135 -20.26 -1.52 -2.27
N PHE A 136 -19.83 -0.58 -1.43
CA PHE A 136 -20.75 0.20 -0.59
C PHE A 136 -21.38 1.39 -1.32
N GLY A 137 -21.07 1.61 -2.62
CA GLY A 137 -21.64 2.71 -3.39
C GLY A 137 -21.38 4.07 -2.76
N LEU A 138 -20.19 4.27 -2.20
CA LEU A 138 -19.83 5.55 -1.59
C LEU A 138 -19.73 6.63 -2.68
N PRO A 139 -20.23 7.86 -2.43
CA PRO A 139 -20.33 8.91 -3.45
C PRO A 139 -18.97 9.55 -3.73
N MET A 140 -18.08 8.80 -4.39
CA MET A 140 -16.79 9.27 -4.85
C MET A 140 -16.96 9.94 -6.22
N GLU A 141 -16.76 11.26 -6.26
CA GLU A 141 -16.69 12.04 -7.50
C GLU A 141 -15.46 11.65 -8.32
N GLU A 142 -15.51 11.86 -9.63
CA GLU A 142 -14.39 11.55 -10.54
C GLU A 142 -13.18 12.47 -10.29
N ASP A 143 -13.43 13.76 -10.01
CA ASP A 143 -12.41 14.78 -9.76
C ASP A 143 -12.12 14.95 -8.26
N GLN A 144 -11.56 13.92 -7.62
CA GLN A 144 -11.22 13.98 -6.19
C GLN A 144 -10.17 15.06 -5.88
N ASP A 145 -10.35 15.79 -4.77
CA ASP A 145 -9.32 16.69 -4.25
C ASP A 145 -8.17 15.88 -3.65
N LEU A 146 -7.05 15.83 -4.37
CA LEU A 146 -5.86 15.08 -4.00
C LEU A 146 -4.94 15.84 -3.03
N SER A 147 -5.27 17.08 -2.64
CA SER A 147 -4.39 17.91 -1.79
C SER A 147 -4.20 17.36 -0.37
N GLY A 148 -5.11 16.52 0.11
CA GLY A 148 -5.03 15.85 1.42
C GLY A 148 -4.34 14.49 1.42
N LEU A 149 -3.74 14.08 0.30
CA LEU A 149 -3.13 12.76 0.19
C LEU A 149 -1.91 12.59 1.13
N PRO A 150 -1.70 11.37 1.65
CA PRO A 150 -0.46 11.01 2.33
C PRO A 150 0.75 11.23 1.42
N PRO A 151 1.90 11.68 1.95
CA PRO A 151 3.12 11.86 1.16
C PRO A 151 3.60 10.60 0.43
N SER A 152 3.22 9.41 0.92
CA SER A 152 3.51 8.11 0.32
C SER A 152 2.62 7.76 -0.88
N VAL A 153 1.57 8.54 -1.16
CA VAL A 153 0.62 8.31 -2.25
C VAL A 153 0.92 9.31 -3.36
N ALA A 154 1.42 8.80 -4.49
CA ALA A 154 1.59 9.62 -5.69
C ALA A 154 0.23 10.04 -6.23
N ALA A 155 0.08 11.32 -6.59
CA ALA A 155 -1.20 11.89 -7.05
C ALA A 155 -1.67 11.31 -8.39
N ASP A 156 -0.75 10.81 -9.21
CA ASP A 156 -1.02 10.13 -10.49
C ASP A 156 -1.24 8.62 -10.36
N ALA A 157 -1.14 8.06 -9.15
CA ALA A 157 -1.43 6.66 -8.92
C ALA A 157 -2.89 6.35 -9.26
N TRP A 158 -3.15 5.19 -9.88
CA TRP A 158 -4.49 4.76 -10.28
C TRP A 158 -5.49 4.66 -9.11
N TYR A 159 -4.98 4.61 -7.87
CA TYR A 159 -5.73 4.56 -6.62
C TYR A 159 -5.76 5.90 -5.85
N ALA A 160 -5.07 6.94 -6.32
CA ALA A 160 -4.92 8.21 -5.61
C ALA A 160 -6.28 8.82 -5.23
N GLY A 161 -7.21 8.89 -6.19
CA GLY A 161 -8.57 9.39 -5.94
C GLY A 161 -9.31 8.57 -4.86
N SER A 162 -9.16 7.25 -4.85
CA SER A 162 -9.80 6.39 -3.85
C SER A 162 -9.24 6.61 -2.45
N ILE A 163 -7.93 6.80 -2.33
CA ILE A 163 -7.32 7.13 -1.03
C ILE A 163 -7.71 8.54 -0.59
N ALA A 164 -7.66 9.53 -1.48
CA ALA A 164 -8.06 10.90 -1.19
C ALA A 164 -9.51 10.98 -0.72
N PHE A 165 -10.41 10.27 -1.39
CA PHE A 165 -11.80 10.15 -0.98
C PHE A 165 -11.93 9.56 0.42
N ALA A 166 -11.21 8.47 0.71
CA ALA A 166 -11.29 7.79 2.00
C ALA A 166 -10.66 8.61 3.14
N TRP A 167 -9.66 9.45 2.83
CA TRP A 167 -8.89 10.23 3.79
C TRP A 167 -9.78 11.25 4.52
N GLY A 168 -9.71 11.25 5.85
CA GLY A 168 -10.56 12.06 6.72
C GLY A 168 -12.00 11.56 6.87
N LYS A 169 -12.37 10.44 6.24
CA LYS A 169 -13.70 9.83 6.33
C LYS A 169 -13.65 8.50 7.10
N PHE A 170 -13.02 7.50 6.50
CA PHE A 170 -12.82 6.17 7.09
C PHE A 170 -11.35 5.72 7.05
N LEU A 171 -10.46 6.60 6.60
CA LEU A 171 -9.01 6.50 6.71
C LEU A 171 -8.43 7.81 7.27
N PRO A 172 -7.22 7.79 7.85
CA PRO A 172 -6.38 6.61 8.14
C PRO A 172 -7.01 5.70 9.21
N LEU A 173 -6.57 4.44 9.26
CA LEU A 173 -6.87 3.59 10.42
C LEU A 173 -6.16 4.14 11.68
N PRO A 174 -6.62 3.84 12.90
CA PRO A 174 -6.05 4.44 14.12
C PRO A 174 -4.56 4.16 14.38
N ASP A 175 -4.02 3.09 13.81
CA ASP A 175 -2.59 2.71 13.85
C ASP A 175 -1.78 3.24 12.66
N GLN A 176 -2.42 3.96 11.73
CA GLN A 176 -1.80 4.52 10.53
C GLN A 176 -1.59 6.04 10.68
N SER A 177 -0.43 6.50 10.22
CA SER A 177 -0.07 7.91 10.13
C SER A 177 0.38 8.26 8.72
N LEU A 178 0.51 9.54 8.41
CA LEU A 178 1.05 10.01 7.12
C LEU A 178 2.44 9.44 6.81
N ALA A 179 3.23 9.07 7.83
CA ALA A 179 4.56 8.46 7.68
C ALA A 179 4.54 6.93 7.56
N THR A 180 3.43 6.28 7.91
CA THR A 180 3.29 4.81 7.96
C THR A 180 2.19 4.27 7.05
N PHE A 181 1.64 5.11 6.18
CA PHE A 181 0.59 4.71 5.25
C PHE A 181 1.22 4.16 3.96
N PHE A 182 1.17 2.84 3.76
CA PHE A 182 1.74 2.18 2.58
C PHE A 182 0.61 1.59 1.72
N PRO A 183 0.12 2.32 0.70
CA PRO A 183 -1.06 1.94 -0.08
C PRO A 183 -0.89 0.64 -0.87
N ASN A 184 0.34 0.27 -1.23
CA ASN A 184 0.62 -0.92 -2.03
C ASN A 184 0.90 -2.17 -1.19
N ASP A 185 1.06 -2.03 0.12
CA ASP A 185 1.33 -3.17 1.00
C ASP A 185 0.09 -4.07 1.12
N PRO A 186 0.28 -5.39 1.32
CA PRO A 186 -0.82 -6.30 1.62
C PRO A 186 -1.65 -5.83 2.82
N MET A 187 -2.97 -5.84 2.68
CA MET A 187 -3.87 -5.49 3.77
C MET A 187 -3.96 -6.64 4.79
N GLU A 188 -3.64 -6.36 6.05
CA GLU A 188 -3.80 -7.31 7.16
C GLU A 188 -5.29 -7.61 7.43
N ARG A 189 -5.63 -8.78 7.98
CA ARG A 189 -7.01 -9.17 8.32
C ARG A 189 -7.66 -8.20 9.29
N GLN A 190 -6.92 -7.71 10.28
CA GLN A 190 -7.42 -6.70 11.23
C GLN A 190 -7.68 -5.34 10.56
N GLN A 191 -6.84 -4.97 9.57
CA GLN A 191 -6.99 -3.75 8.79
C GLN A 191 -8.18 -3.87 7.86
N ALA A 192 -8.35 -5.02 7.20
CA ALA A 192 -9.52 -5.33 6.38
C ALA A 192 -10.82 -5.22 7.17
N ALA A 193 -10.89 -5.80 8.37
CA ALA A 193 -12.04 -5.65 9.25
C ALA A 193 -12.33 -4.16 9.54
N SER A 194 -11.28 -3.39 9.83
CA SER A 194 -11.40 -1.96 10.16
C SER A 194 -11.85 -1.12 8.97
N VAL A 195 -11.30 -1.36 7.77
CA VAL A 195 -11.72 -0.68 6.54
C VAL A 195 -13.18 -0.98 6.24
N ILE A 196 -13.60 -2.24 6.32
CA ILE A 196 -14.99 -2.66 6.09
C ILE A 196 -15.92 -1.96 7.09
N TYR A 197 -15.60 -2.05 8.39
CA TYR A 197 -16.40 -1.48 9.46
C TYR A 197 -16.54 0.05 9.33
N GLN A 198 -15.42 0.76 9.15
CA GLN A 198 -15.44 2.22 9.07
C GLN A 198 -16.08 2.72 7.78
N ALA A 199 -15.80 2.08 6.63
CA ALA A 199 -16.44 2.46 5.37
C ALA A 199 -17.96 2.23 5.40
N ARG A 200 -18.42 1.13 6.01
CA ARG A 200 -19.86 0.86 6.20
C ARG A 200 -20.50 1.84 7.18
N THR A 201 -19.80 2.18 8.27
CA THR A 201 -20.26 3.21 9.22
C THR A 201 -20.38 4.57 8.54
N TYR A 202 -19.40 4.95 7.72
CA TYR A 202 -19.45 6.16 6.93
C TYR A 202 -20.63 6.13 5.95
N GLN A 203 -20.83 5.03 5.21
CA GLN A 203 -21.99 4.88 4.32
C GLN A 203 -23.31 5.15 5.05
N GLN A 204 -23.49 4.59 6.24
CA GLN A 204 -24.71 4.74 7.05
C GLN A 204 -24.90 6.15 7.61
N SER A 205 -23.81 6.93 7.69
CA SER A 205 -23.85 8.34 8.12
C SER A 205 -24.24 9.31 7.00
N ILE A 206 -24.20 8.88 5.73
CA ILE A 206 -24.62 9.70 4.60
C ILE A 206 -26.15 9.86 4.66
N PRO A 207 -26.68 11.10 4.71
CA PRO A 207 -28.11 11.33 4.64
C PRO A 207 -28.70 10.73 3.37
N SER A 208 -29.74 9.91 3.49
CA SER A 208 -30.53 9.48 2.34
C SER A 208 -31.38 10.65 1.85
N ASP A 209 -31.12 11.15 0.64
CA ASP A 209 -32.02 12.05 -0.07
C ASP A 209 -33.31 11.30 -0.46
N GLU A 210 -34.16 10.98 0.53
CA GLU A 210 -35.57 10.67 0.30
C GLU A 210 -36.32 12.00 0.28
N PRO A 211 -37.04 12.35 -0.82
CA PRO A 211 -37.89 13.51 -0.82
C PRO A 211 -39.05 13.26 0.14
N ASP A 212 -39.04 13.97 1.26
CA ASP A 212 -40.15 14.02 2.20
C ASP A 212 -41.37 14.63 1.48
N VAL A 213 -42.26 13.77 0.97
CA VAL A 213 -43.53 14.19 0.39
C VAL A 213 -44.47 14.55 1.53
N SER A 214 -44.33 15.76 2.08
CA SER A 214 -45.43 16.41 2.78
C SER A 214 -45.44 17.94 2.64
N SER A 215 -46.54 18.40 2.04
CA SER A 215 -47.17 19.72 2.18
C SER A 215 -46.39 21.01 1.82
N SER A 216 -46.63 21.42 0.58
CA SER A 216 -47.17 22.75 0.20
C SER A 216 -46.47 24.03 0.69
N SER A 217 -45.86 24.75 -0.25
CA SER A 217 -46.49 25.97 -0.78
C SER A 217 -45.79 26.48 -2.02
N VAL A 218 -46.54 26.44 -3.12
CA VAL A 218 -46.41 27.18 -4.38
C VAL A 218 -45.96 28.63 -4.19
N SER A 219 -45.04 29.09 -5.05
CA SER A 219 -45.17 30.36 -5.76
C SER A 219 -44.28 30.39 -7.00
N SER A 220 -44.97 30.49 -8.13
CA SER A 220 -44.49 30.64 -9.49
C SER A 220 -43.87 32.03 -9.72
N ALA A 221 -42.87 32.13 -10.61
CA ALA A 221 -42.84 33.16 -11.65
C ALA A 221 -41.72 32.89 -12.66
N SER A 222 -42.16 32.57 -13.87
CA SER A 222 -41.42 32.58 -15.12
C SER A 222 -41.05 34.00 -15.52
N SER A 223 -39.93 34.19 -16.23
CA SER A 223 -39.86 34.95 -17.50
C SER A 223 -38.46 34.90 -18.11
N ALA A 224 -38.41 34.47 -19.36
CA ALA A 224 -37.27 34.54 -20.25
C ALA A 224 -37.17 35.94 -20.89
N SER A 225 -35.95 36.41 -21.21
CA SER A 225 -35.55 36.74 -22.60
C SER A 225 -34.13 37.32 -22.68
N SER A 226 -33.39 36.70 -23.59
CA SER A 226 -32.21 37.11 -24.37
C SER A 226 -31.91 38.60 -24.57
N VAL A 227 -30.62 38.95 -24.80
CA VAL A 227 -30.06 39.42 -26.10
C VAL A 227 -28.55 39.80 -26.02
N THR A 228 -27.76 39.19 -26.91
CA THR A 228 -26.47 39.54 -27.58
C THR A 228 -25.19 40.01 -26.86
N SER A 229 -24.14 39.20 -27.05
CA SER A 229 -22.88 39.45 -27.80
C SER A 229 -22.13 40.79 -27.66
N ALA A 230 -20.92 40.75 -27.08
CA ALA A 230 -19.67 41.27 -27.66
C ALA A 230 -18.45 41.07 -26.73
N THR A 231 -17.44 40.32 -27.19
CA THR A 231 -16.01 40.44 -26.82
C THR A 231 -15.35 41.44 -27.81
N PRO A 232 -14.10 41.94 -27.64
CA PRO A 232 -13.13 41.78 -26.55
C PRO A 232 -12.40 43.09 -26.13
N THR A 233 -11.83 43.17 -24.92
CA THR A 233 -10.38 43.46 -24.71
C THR A 233 -9.96 43.51 -23.24
N ARG A 234 -8.70 43.12 -23.07
CA ARG A 234 -7.84 42.89 -21.91
C ARG A 234 -7.52 44.15 -21.09
N ARG A 235 -7.67 44.08 -19.75
CA ARG A 235 -6.63 44.49 -18.77
C ARG A 235 -6.98 44.08 -17.33
N SER A 236 -6.19 43.13 -16.83
CA SER A 236 -5.62 43.00 -15.48
C SER A 236 -6.27 43.78 -14.31
N SER A 237 -6.82 43.03 -13.36
CA SER A 237 -6.53 43.25 -11.94
C SER A 237 -6.62 41.93 -11.17
N SER A 238 -5.55 41.66 -10.46
CA SER A 238 -5.30 40.58 -9.52
C SER A 238 -6.20 40.67 -8.28
N SER A 239 -6.66 39.52 -7.76
CA SER A 239 -6.30 39.08 -6.40
C SER A 239 -6.96 37.76 -6.00
N ALA A 240 -6.16 36.95 -5.31
CA ALA A 240 -6.51 35.85 -4.42
C ALA A 240 -7.07 34.56 -5.05
N ALA A 241 -6.22 33.86 -5.80
CA ALA A 241 -6.35 32.42 -5.97
C ALA A 241 -5.81 31.72 -4.70
N THR A 242 -6.66 30.94 -4.04
CA THR A 242 -6.30 30.03 -2.96
C THR A 242 -5.35 28.96 -3.53
N HIS A 243 -4.08 29.02 -3.17
CA HIS A 243 -3.06 28.06 -3.63
C HIS A 243 -3.36 26.66 -3.05
N LYS A 244 -3.98 25.79 -3.86
CA LYS A 244 -4.03 24.34 -3.64
C LYS A 244 -2.61 23.78 -3.76
N SER A 245 -2.15 23.05 -2.75
CA SER A 245 -0.80 22.52 -2.69
C SER A 245 -0.70 21.23 -3.51
N GLN A 246 -0.29 21.33 -4.77
CA GLN A 246 -0.05 20.18 -5.65
C GLN A 246 1.39 19.65 -5.46
N ALA A 247 1.54 18.32 -5.39
CA ALA A 247 2.82 17.66 -5.63
C ALA A 247 3.18 17.82 -7.12
N GLU A 248 4.38 18.30 -7.41
CA GLU A 248 4.79 18.66 -8.77
C GLU A 248 5.46 17.45 -9.45
N VAL A 249 5.10 17.15 -10.70
CA VAL A 249 5.74 16.08 -11.50
C VAL A 249 6.44 16.70 -12.70
N LYS A 250 7.72 16.38 -12.88
CA LYS A 250 8.55 16.89 -13.98
C LYS A 250 9.08 15.72 -14.81
N ALA A 251 8.56 15.58 -16.02
CA ALA A 251 9.14 14.70 -17.03
C ALA A 251 10.38 15.37 -17.64
N ILE A 252 11.53 14.71 -17.53
CA ILE A 252 12.81 15.28 -17.96
C ILE A 252 13.69 14.21 -18.60
N ALA A 253 14.45 14.60 -19.62
CA ALA A 253 15.39 13.69 -20.28
C ALA A 253 16.63 13.48 -19.40
N PHE A 254 17.13 12.26 -19.34
CA PHE A 254 18.41 11.94 -18.71
C PHE A 254 19.58 12.22 -19.68
N PRO A 255 20.74 12.75 -19.21
CA PRO A 255 20.98 13.29 -17.87
C PRO A 255 20.41 14.71 -17.72
N PHE A 256 20.23 15.17 -16.49
CA PHE A 256 19.72 16.51 -16.23
C PHE A 256 20.28 17.16 -14.96
N ASP A 257 20.25 18.50 -14.97
CA ASP A 257 20.39 19.36 -13.81
C ASP A 257 19.14 20.24 -13.73
N ASP A 258 18.62 20.45 -12.53
CA ASP A 258 17.50 21.36 -12.27
C ASP A 258 17.69 22.08 -10.93
N ALA A 259 17.05 23.22 -10.77
CA ALA A 259 17.04 23.99 -9.54
C ALA A 259 15.63 24.52 -9.30
N TRP A 260 15.13 24.34 -8.08
CA TRP A 260 13.76 24.70 -7.76
C TRP A 260 13.60 25.10 -6.30
N GLN A 261 12.42 25.56 -5.95
CA GLN A 261 12.03 25.82 -4.58
C GLN A 261 10.72 25.10 -4.31
N PHE A 262 10.69 24.25 -3.29
CA PHE A 262 9.45 23.63 -2.86
C PHE A 262 8.43 24.70 -2.49
N SER A 263 7.15 24.48 -2.81
CA SER A 263 6.06 25.32 -2.28
C SER A 263 5.52 24.67 -1.03
N ALA A 264 5.55 25.37 0.10
CA ALA A 264 5.30 24.79 1.42
C ALA A 264 6.15 23.50 1.59
N ARG A 265 5.55 22.39 2.00
CA ARG A 265 6.24 21.09 2.11
C ARG A 265 5.89 20.12 0.97
N ASN A 266 5.44 20.63 -0.17
CA ASN A 266 5.04 19.78 -1.29
C ASN A 266 6.25 19.00 -1.79
N SER A 267 6.04 17.74 -2.13
CA SER A 267 7.04 16.92 -2.82
C SER A 267 7.12 17.28 -4.29
N ILE A 268 8.20 16.86 -4.92
CA ILE A 268 8.35 16.85 -6.38
C ILE A 268 8.83 15.48 -6.84
N THR A 269 8.36 15.04 -8.01
CA THR A 269 8.82 13.80 -8.64
C THR A 269 9.38 14.10 -10.02
N TYR A 270 10.63 13.70 -10.26
CA TYR A 270 11.22 13.71 -11.59
C TYR A 270 11.04 12.34 -12.24
N THR A 271 10.45 12.29 -13.42
CA THR A 271 10.32 11.05 -14.21
C THR A 271 11.29 11.10 -15.38
N PHE A 272 12.10 10.05 -15.56
CA PHE A 272 13.10 9.96 -16.64
C PHE A 272 13.36 8.49 -17.00
N SER A 273 13.90 8.26 -18.20
CA SER A 273 14.22 6.91 -18.68
C SER A 273 15.73 6.69 -18.69
N VAL A 274 16.15 5.52 -18.22
CA VAL A 274 17.54 5.06 -18.26
C VAL A 274 17.69 4.10 -19.46
N PRO A 275 18.58 4.40 -20.43
CA PRO A 275 18.57 3.70 -21.72
C PRO A 275 19.31 2.35 -21.71
N ARG A 276 20.21 2.14 -20.75
CA ARG A 276 21.03 0.93 -20.63
C ARG A 276 21.39 0.71 -19.17
N LYS A 277 21.92 -0.49 -18.84
CA LYS A 277 22.53 -0.70 -17.53
C LYS A 277 23.66 0.31 -17.32
N MET A 278 23.57 1.14 -16.29
CA MET A 278 24.59 2.15 -15.95
C MET A 278 24.51 2.55 -14.48
N THR A 279 25.62 3.03 -13.93
CA THR A 279 25.60 3.72 -12.64
C THR A 279 25.06 5.13 -12.82
N VAL A 280 24.16 5.54 -11.93
CA VAL A 280 23.55 6.86 -11.90
C VAL A 280 23.90 7.54 -10.58
N ASP A 281 24.40 8.77 -10.70
CA ASP A 281 24.60 9.68 -9.59
C ASP A 281 23.43 10.66 -9.55
N ALA A 282 22.51 10.49 -8.60
CA ALA A 282 21.45 11.44 -8.29
C ALA A 282 21.81 12.19 -7.00
N VAL A 283 22.09 13.48 -7.14
CA VAL A 283 22.59 14.34 -6.08
C VAL A 283 21.64 15.51 -5.88
N VAL A 284 21.04 15.57 -4.69
CA VAL A 284 20.10 16.61 -4.29
C VAL A 284 20.75 17.43 -3.19
N ARG A 285 20.81 18.75 -3.37
CA ARG A 285 21.36 19.66 -2.36
C ARG A 285 20.34 20.73 -2.01
N SER A 286 20.10 20.93 -0.73
CA SER A 286 19.45 22.16 -0.26
C SER A 286 20.38 23.34 -0.55
N ALA A 287 19.82 24.45 -1.02
CA ALA A 287 20.58 25.69 -1.19
C ALA A 287 20.78 26.44 0.15
N GLN A 288 20.24 25.92 1.26
CA GLN A 288 20.37 26.49 2.60
C GLN A 288 20.88 25.47 3.60
N ASN A 289 21.85 25.88 4.41
CA ASN A 289 22.46 25.06 5.46
C ASN A 289 21.42 24.60 6.49
N GLY A 290 21.40 23.30 6.79
CA GLY A 290 20.53 22.72 7.83
C GLY A 290 19.10 22.39 7.38
N LEU A 291 18.72 22.67 6.13
CA LEU A 291 17.45 22.20 5.59
C LEU A 291 17.67 20.85 4.91
N ASN A 292 16.90 19.85 5.33
CA ASN A 292 17.05 18.49 4.83
C ASN A 292 15.96 18.17 3.80
N ILE A 293 16.36 17.37 2.82
CA ILE A 293 15.50 16.86 1.76
C ILE A 293 15.69 15.35 1.76
N THR A 294 14.59 14.61 1.78
CA THR A 294 14.60 13.17 1.56
C THR A 294 14.45 12.88 0.09
N CYS A 295 15.25 11.97 -0.44
CA CYS A 295 15.20 11.55 -1.83
C CYS A 295 15.05 10.03 -1.92
N ARG A 296 14.28 9.59 -2.92
CA ARG A 296 14.05 8.17 -3.19
C ARG A 296 13.95 7.97 -4.68
N LEU A 297 14.69 7.01 -5.20
CA LEU A 297 14.63 6.62 -6.59
C LEU A 297 13.91 5.27 -6.71
N SER A 298 13.02 5.17 -7.68
CA SER A 298 12.17 4.00 -7.88
C SER A 298 12.09 3.66 -9.35
N LYS A 299 12.18 2.37 -9.69
CA LYS A 299 11.86 1.91 -11.05
C LYS A 299 10.35 1.78 -11.18
N VAL A 300 9.79 2.35 -12.24
CA VAL A 300 8.38 2.25 -12.58
C VAL A 300 8.23 1.16 -13.64
N GLU A 301 7.48 0.12 -13.32
CA GLU A 301 7.13 -0.91 -14.29
C GLU A 301 5.90 -0.49 -15.11
N THR A 302 5.66 -1.17 -16.23
CA THR A 302 4.55 -0.83 -17.17
C THR A 302 3.16 -0.97 -16.55
N ASP A 303 3.05 -1.68 -15.43
CA ASP A 303 1.84 -1.87 -14.64
C ASP A 303 1.70 -0.83 -13.50
N GLY A 304 2.65 0.11 -13.41
CA GLY A 304 2.70 1.17 -12.39
C GLY A 304 3.21 0.71 -11.03
N PHE A 305 3.62 -0.56 -10.88
CA PHE A 305 4.20 -1.04 -9.63
C PHE A 305 5.67 -0.62 -9.50
N VAL A 306 6.09 -0.44 -8.25
CA VAL A 306 7.47 -0.15 -7.86
C VAL A 306 7.94 -1.27 -6.95
N PHE A 307 8.81 -2.13 -7.48
CA PHE A 307 9.49 -3.17 -6.69
C PHE A 307 10.97 -2.83 -6.42
N GLU A 308 11.58 -2.06 -7.31
CA GLU A 308 12.96 -1.61 -7.16
C GLU A 308 12.96 -0.22 -6.50
N LEU A 309 13.46 -0.17 -5.26
CA LEU A 309 13.50 1.02 -4.43
C LEU A 309 14.94 1.31 -3.99
N HIS A 310 15.40 2.53 -4.23
CA HIS A 310 16.71 3.02 -3.85
C HIS A 310 16.55 4.21 -2.89
N PRO A 311 16.61 4.00 -1.57
CA PRO A 311 16.51 5.08 -0.60
C PRO A 311 17.78 5.94 -0.60
N GLY A 312 17.63 7.25 -0.57
CA GLY A 312 18.77 8.15 -0.52
C GLY A 312 19.58 8.06 0.78
N TYR A 313 20.89 8.22 0.64
CA TYR A 313 21.81 8.46 1.74
C TYR A 313 21.78 9.94 2.12
N HIS A 314 21.55 10.25 3.39
CA HIS A 314 21.36 11.61 3.87
C HIS A 314 22.62 12.16 4.50
N GLU A 315 23.07 13.31 4.02
CA GLU A 315 24.08 14.14 4.67
C GLU A 315 23.44 15.49 5.04
N PRO A 316 24.01 16.27 5.98
CA PRO A 316 23.45 17.57 6.33
C PRO A 316 23.28 18.46 5.08
N GLY A 317 22.03 18.78 4.73
CA GLY A 317 21.71 19.59 3.56
C GLY A 317 21.75 18.87 2.20
N SER A 318 21.95 17.54 2.15
CA SER A 318 21.94 16.81 0.88
C SER A 318 21.42 15.39 0.98
N CYS A 319 20.92 14.89 -0.14
CA CYS A 319 20.51 13.51 -0.31
C CYS A 319 21.15 12.94 -1.57
N LEU A 320 21.82 11.80 -1.43
CA LEU A 320 22.65 11.17 -2.44
C LEU A 320 22.10 9.78 -2.76
N ILE A 321 21.96 9.47 -4.04
CA ILE A 321 21.68 8.12 -4.54
C ILE A 321 22.72 7.86 -5.61
N LEU A 322 23.65 6.94 -5.33
CA LEU A 322 24.65 6.48 -6.30
C LEU A 322 24.37 5.01 -6.53
N THR A 323 23.75 4.66 -7.65
CA THR A 323 23.29 3.28 -7.86
C THR A 323 23.36 2.81 -9.31
N THR A 324 23.67 1.54 -9.53
CA THR A 324 23.56 0.86 -10.82
C THR A 324 22.12 0.49 -11.11
N LEU A 325 21.59 1.09 -12.17
CA LEU A 325 20.23 0.91 -12.65
C LEU A 325 20.22 0.03 -13.90
N MET A 326 19.14 -0.73 -14.07
CA MET A 326 18.83 -1.43 -15.31
C MET A 326 18.11 -0.48 -16.29
N PRO A 327 18.02 -0.81 -17.58
CA PRO A 327 17.20 -0.01 -18.50
C PRO A 327 15.74 0.02 -18.05
N GLY A 328 15.09 1.18 -18.14
CA GLY A 328 13.69 1.34 -17.76
C GLY A 328 13.33 2.77 -17.39
N ASP A 329 12.08 2.94 -16.97
CA ASP A 329 11.55 4.23 -16.52
C ASP A 329 11.71 4.35 -15.00
N TYR A 330 12.11 5.52 -14.56
CA TYR A 330 12.44 5.80 -13.17
C TYR A 330 11.76 7.07 -12.68
N GLN A 331 11.48 7.09 -11.38
CA GLN A 331 10.95 8.22 -10.65
C GLN A 331 11.90 8.57 -9.50
N LEU A 332 12.41 9.80 -9.50
CA LEU A 332 13.14 10.39 -8.38
C LEU A 332 12.18 11.31 -7.60
N PHE A 333 11.75 10.83 -6.44
CA PHE A 333 10.89 11.54 -5.52
C PHE A 333 11.73 12.34 -4.52
N LEU A 334 11.45 13.63 -4.37
CA LEU A 334 12.08 14.52 -3.38
C LEU A 334 11.02 15.10 -2.44
N GLN A 335 11.30 15.04 -1.14
CA GLN A 335 10.43 15.54 -0.08
C GLN A 335 11.22 16.48 0.84
N PRO A 336 10.80 17.76 0.98
CA PRO A 336 11.42 18.64 1.96
C PRO A 336 10.99 18.31 3.39
N GLN A 337 11.91 18.41 4.35
CA GLN A 337 11.58 18.39 5.79
C GLN A 337 11.09 19.77 6.27
N ASN A 338 11.56 20.85 5.63
CA ASN A 338 11.22 22.23 5.97
C ASN A 338 10.44 22.89 4.83
N PRO A 339 9.45 23.75 5.14
CA PRO A 339 8.67 24.41 4.10
C PRO A 339 9.53 25.37 3.28
N ASN A 340 9.19 25.53 2.00
CA ASN A 340 9.81 26.48 1.08
C ASN A 340 11.32 26.28 0.89
N THR A 341 11.82 25.04 1.07
CA THR A 341 13.24 24.70 0.95
C THR A 341 13.69 24.83 -0.51
N PRO A 342 14.67 25.70 -0.83
CA PRO A 342 15.27 25.74 -2.16
C PRO A 342 16.25 24.57 -2.32
N TYR A 343 16.32 23.99 -3.53
CA TYR A 343 17.21 22.87 -3.82
C TYR A 343 17.75 22.89 -5.25
N THR A 344 18.85 22.16 -5.44
CA THR A 344 19.36 21.75 -6.74
C THR A 344 19.34 20.22 -6.83
N VAL A 345 19.11 19.70 -8.02
CA VAL A 345 19.16 18.27 -8.32
C VAL A 345 20.00 18.07 -9.57
N SER A 346 20.88 17.07 -9.52
CA SER A 346 21.72 16.64 -10.63
C SER A 346 21.59 15.14 -10.76
N VAL A 347 21.17 14.64 -11.92
CA VAL A 347 21.04 13.20 -12.20
C VAL A 347 21.82 12.90 -13.48
N LYS A 348 22.89 12.13 -13.34
CA LYS A 348 23.84 11.87 -14.43
C LYS A 348 24.48 10.49 -14.34
N GLU A 349 25.20 10.10 -15.38
CA GLU A 349 25.99 8.86 -15.38
C GLU A 349 27.15 8.99 -14.37
N GLY A 350 27.21 8.03 -13.45
CA GLY A 350 28.19 7.90 -12.39
C GLY A 350 29.32 6.94 -12.74
N LYS A 351 30.32 6.84 -11.85
CA LYS A 351 31.45 5.91 -12.05
C LYS A 351 31.38 4.62 -11.25
N GLY A 352 30.48 4.54 -10.25
CA GLY A 352 30.26 3.35 -9.42
C GLY A 352 31.50 2.87 -8.65
N THR A 353 31.27 2.11 -7.60
CA THR A 353 32.30 1.31 -6.93
C THR A 353 32.13 -0.19 -7.19
N GLY A 354 31.06 -0.56 -7.90
CA GLY A 354 30.60 -1.92 -8.08
C GLY A 354 29.83 -2.36 -6.83
N ASN A 355 28.75 -3.12 -7.03
CA ASN A 355 27.80 -3.49 -5.99
C ASN A 355 26.89 -2.35 -5.47
N ASP A 356 26.72 -1.33 -6.30
CA ASP A 356 25.98 -0.12 -5.97
C ASP A 356 24.49 -0.28 -6.29
N GLY A 357 23.81 -1.35 -5.88
CA GLY A 357 22.37 -1.50 -6.14
C GLY A 357 21.94 -2.92 -6.45
N VAL A 358 20.63 -3.09 -6.61
CA VAL A 358 19.99 -4.37 -6.93
C VAL A 358 20.59 -5.02 -8.18
N ALA A 359 20.94 -4.23 -9.19
CA ALA A 359 21.46 -4.71 -10.46
C ALA A 359 22.86 -5.34 -10.38
N ASP A 360 23.61 -5.03 -9.33
CA ASP A 360 24.98 -5.53 -9.07
C ASP A 360 25.10 -6.31 -7.75
N ALA A 361 23.97 -6.57 -7.08
CA ALA A 361 23.96 -7.18 -5.75
C ALA A 361 24.73 -8.50 -5.72
N LYS A 362 25.69 -8.59 -4.79
CA LYS A 362 26.51 -9.80 -4.61
C LYS A 362 25.70 -10.93 -3.98
N GLU A 363 25.81 -12.13 -4.52
CA GLU A 363 25.14 -13.30 -3.95
C GLU A 363 25.76 -13.74 -2.62
N LEU A 364 24.90 -14.19 -1.70
CA LEU A 364 25.26 -14.79 -0.42
C LEU A 364 24.77 -16.23 -0.38
N VAL A 365 25.62 -17.09 0.16
CA VAL A 365 25.33 -18.51 0.38
C VAL A 365 25.07 -18.73 1.86
N PHE A 366 24.03 -19.50 2.18
CA PHE A 366 23.68 -19.82 3.57
C PHE A 366 24.87 -20.41 4.32
N ASN A 367 25.01 -19.98 5.58
CA ASN A 367 26.07 -20.35 6.52
C ASN A 367 27.50 -19.97 6.09
N GLN A 368 27.70 -19.31 4.95
CA GLN A 368 28.99 -18.74 4.57
C GLN A 368 29.13 -17.33 5.14
N VAL A 369 30.30 -17.09 5.72
CA VAL A 369 30.67 -15.78 6.25
C VAL A 369 31.34 -14.98 5.13
N LYS A 370 30.91 -13.74 4.94
CA LYS A 370 31.51 -12.82 3.97
C LYS A 370 31.92 -11.53 4.65
N THR A 371 33.19 -11.16 4.52
CA THR A 371 33.70 -9.86 4.97
C THR A 371 33.83 -8.92 3.77
N ASP A 372 33.31 -7.71 3.91
CA ASP A 372 33.35 -6.67 2.89
C ASP A 372 33.57 -5.30 3.56
N TYR A 373 33.63 -4.24 2.77
CA TYR A 373 33.82 -2.89 3.30
C TYR A 373 33.10 -1.83 2.48
N LEU A 374 32.77 -0.73 3.14
CA LEU A 374 32.35 0.53 2.51
C LEU A 374 33.52 1.50 2.57
N ASP A 375 34.00 1.96 1.42
CA ASP A 375 34.97 3.06 1.33
C ASP A 375 34.28 4.42 1.54
N VAL A 376 35.05 5.51 1.67
CA VAL A 376 34.54 6.88 1.87
C VAL A 376 33.62 7.33 0.74
N ASN A 377 33.89 6.88 -0.49
CA ASN A 377 33.14 7.23 -1.69
C ASN A 377 32.02 6.22 -2.03
N ASP A 378 32.01 5.07 -1.38
CA ASP A 378 31.00 4.02 -1.55
C ASP A 378 29.86 4.27 -0.56
N LEU A 379 28.65 4.53 -1.06
CA LEU A 379 27.50 4.80 -0.20
C LEU A 379 26.91 3.54 0.40
N GLU A 380 26.91 2.46 -0.39
CA GLU A 380 26.12 1.29 -0.10
C GLU A 380 26.57 0.08 -0.92
N ASN A 381 26.48 -1.08 -0.28
CA ASN A 381 26.69 -2.37 -0.90
C ASN A 381 25.40 -3.18 -0.82
N TRP A 382 25.08 -3.88 -1.90
CA TRP A 382 23.90 -4.73 -1.96
C TRP A 382 24.26 -6.20 -1.98
N TYR A 383 23.39 -7.00 -1.40
CA TYR A 383 23.55 -8.44 -1.33
C TYR A 383 22.22 -9.10 -1.62
N LYS A 384 22.26 -10.32 -2.15
CA LYS A 384 21.06 -11.12 -2.37
C LYS A 384 21.23 -12.54 -1.88
N PHE A 385 20.15 -13.15 -1.43
CA PHE A 385 20.07 -14.57 -1.14
C PHE A 385 18.67 -15.07 -1.48
N THR A 386 18.56 -16.37 -1.77
CA THR A 386 17.29 -16.98 -2.16
C THR A 386 16.90 -18.03 -1.14
N VAL A 387 15.73 -17.88 -0.53
CA VAL A 387 15.16 -18.85 0.40
C VAL A 387 14.39 -19.86 -0.43
N ALA A 388 14.91 -21.08 -0.53
CA ALA A 388 14.28 -22.17 -1.27
C ALA A 388 14.74 -23.54 -0.73
N GLY A 389 13.95 -24.58 -1.00
CA GLY A 389 14.31 -25.96 -0.73
C GLY A 389 14.58 -26.22 0.74
N PRO A 390 15.80 -26.65 1.15
CA PRO A 390 16.07 -27.05 2.53
C PRO A 390 15.96 -25.90 3.54
N GLU A 391 15.97 -24.64 3.12
CA GLU A 391 15.86 -23.48 4.03
C GLU A 391 14.42 -22.96 4.22
N GLU A 392 13.47 -23.49 3.44
CA GLU A 392 12.06 -23.12 3.55
C GLU A 392 11.47 -23.53 4.90
N GLY A 393 10.75 -22.60 5.55
CA GLY A 393 10.10 -22.84 6.83
C GLY A 393 11.02 -22.86 8.05
N LYS A 394 12.32 -22.60 7.89
CA LYS A 394 13.24 -22.44 9.01
C LYS A 394 13.25 -21.01 9.54
N GLU A 395 13.54 -20.86 10.83
CA GLU A 395 13.99 -19.58 11.37
C GLU A 395 15.40 -19.29 10.88
N LEU A 396 15.54 -18.19 10.15
CA LEU A 396 16.79 -17.69 9.60
C LEU A 396 17.04 -16.28 10.12
N SER A 397 18.27 -15.81 9.98
CA SER A 397 18.69 -14.45 10.30
C SER A 397 19.72 -13.96 9.30
N PHE A 398 19.56 -12.71 8.86
CA PHE A 398 20.60 -11.99 8.14
C PHE A 398 21.46 -11.23 9.15
N GLU A 399 22.58 -11.79 9.55
CA GLU A 399 23.44 -11.22 10.57
C GLU A 399 24.46 -10.27 9.94
N VAL A 400 24.59 -9.09 10.55
CA VAL A 400 25.69 -8.14 10.29
C VAL A 400 26.49 -7.99 11.58
N PHE A 401 27.79 -8.28 11.54
CA PHE A 401 28.64 -8.24 12.73
C PHE A 401 30.07 -7.79 12.42
N GLY A 402 30.76 -7.35 13.48
CA GLY A 402 32.14 -6.88 13.43
C GLY A 402 32.26 -5.35 13.35
N GLY A 403 32.84 -4.75 14.38
CA GLY A 403 33.65 -3.52 14.37
C GLY A 403 33.08 -2.18 13.90
N THR A 404 31.95 -2.09 13.20
CA THR A 404 31.48 -0.82 12.60
C THR A 404 29.99 -0.57 12.74
N VAL A 405 29.62 0.72 12.78
CA VAL A 405 28.23 1.20 12.76
C VAL A 405 27.81 1.33 11.29
N VAL A 406 27.25 0.26 10.74
CA VAL A 406 26.62 0.26 9.41
C VAL A 406 25.11 0.17 9.57
N ASN A 407 24.40 0.80 8.65
CA ASN A 407 22.95 0.63 8.52
C ASN A 407 22.67 -0.60 7.67
N CYS A 408 21.64 -1.37 8.03
CA CYS A 408 21.23 -2.56 7.30
C CYS A 408 19.73 -2.52 7.04
N LEU A 409 19.35 -2.68 5.77
CA LEU A 409 17.96 -2.77 5.35
C LEU A 409 17.79 -4.03 4.52
N LEU A 410 16.78 -4.83 4.85
CA LEU A 410 16.48 -6.09 4.18
C LEU A 410 15.09 -5.99 3.56
N TYR A 411 14.96 -6.36 2.30
CA TYR A 411 13.69 -6.27 1.58
C TYR A 411 13.40 -7.53 0.77
N PRO A 412 12.13 -8.01 0.78
CA PRO A 412 11.67 -9.06 -0.11
C PRO A 412 11.58 -8.56 -1.55
N TRP A 413 11.91 -9.42 -2.52
CA TRP A 413 11.76 -9.11 -3.94
C TRP A 413 10.39 -9.54 -4.49
N LYS A 414 10.15 -9.32 -5.78
CA LYS A 414 8.85 -9.53 -6.42
C LYS A 414 8.38 -11.00 -6.48
N ASP A 415 9.29 -11.94 -6.28
CA ASP A 415 9.04 -13.39 -6.23
C ASP A 415 8.78 -13.91 -4.81
N VAL A 416 8.88 -13.05 -3.79
CA VAL A 416 8.55 -13.39 -2.41
C VAL A 416 7.07 -13.11 -2.16
N ASP A 417 6.36 -14.09 -1.64
CA ASP A 417 5.01 -13.86 -1.13
C ASP A 417 5.08 -13.10 0.22
N VAL A 418 4.83 -11.80 0.15
CA VAL A 418 4.83 -10.92 1.32
C VAL A 418 3.54 -11.01 2.15
N TYR A 419 2.64 -11.94 1.82
CA TYR A 419 1.42 -12.19 2.57
C TYR A 419 1.69 -12.55 4.04
N GLY A 420 1.39 -11.62 4.97
CA GLY A 420 1.63 -11.83 6.40
C GLY A 420 3.11 -11.84 6.80
N PHE A 421 4.00 -11.39 5.91
CA PHE A 421 5.43 -11.32 6.14
C PHE A 421 5.81 -9.93 6.68
N THR A 422 6.31 -9.85 7.90
CA THR A 422 6.96 -8.63 8.41
C THR A 422 8.36 -8.56 7.84
N SER A 423 8.70 -7.45 7.17
CA SER A 423 10.05 -7.24 6.63
C SER A 423 11.10 -7.49 7.73
N PRO A 424 11.99 -8.47 7.55
CA PRO A 424 12.92 -8.88 8.58
C PRO A 424 13.86 -7.76 8.92
N LEU A 425 14.06 -7.54 10.20
CA LEU A 425 15.14 -6.68 10.66
C LEU A 425 16.45 -7.47 10.59
N CYS A 426 17.53 -6.77 10.22
CA CYS A 426 18.84 -7.37 10.23
C CYS A 426 19.21 -7.81 11.65
N SER A 427 19.89 -8.95 11.75
CA SER A 427 20.31 -9.61 12.99
C SER A 427 19.16 -10.08 13.89
N GLU A 428 17.91 -10.05 13.42
CA GLU A 428 16.78 -10.72 14.06
C GLU A 428 16.48 -12.07 13.39
N ARG A 429 16.00 -13.02 14.18
CA ARG A 429 15.54 -14.32 13.66
C ARG A 429 14.09 -14.20 13.23
N THR A 430 13.79 -14.69 12.04
CA THR A 430 12.42 -14.82 11.54
C THR A 430 12.29 -15.99 10.58
N THR A 431 11.07 -16.40 10.26
CA THR A 431 10.81 -17.33 9.17
C THR A 431 10.68 -16.55 7.86
N PHE A 432 11.57 -16.81 6.91
CA PHE A 432 11.52 -16.18 5.60
C PHE A 432 10.55 -16.94 4.69
N THR A 433 9.68 -16.21 3.99
CA THR A 433 8.88 -16.80 2.91
C THR A 433 9.80 -17.20 1.75
N PRO A 434 9.53 -18.29 1.01
CA PRO A 434 10.33 -18.61 -0.17
C PRO A 434 10.41 -17.46 -1.17
N GLY A 435 11.59 -17.27 -1.76
CA GLY A 435 11.86 -16.26 -2.78
C GLY A 435 13.17 -15.52 -2.56
N THR A 436 13.38 -14.46 -3.34
CA THR A 436 14.62 -13.69 -3.35
C THR A 436 14.55 -12.52 -2.37
N TYR A 437 15.59 -12.39 -1.55
CA TYR A 437 15.75 -11.27 -0.63
C TYR A 437 17.01 -10.52 -0.96
N TYR A 438 16.98 -9.22 -0.69
CA TYR A 438 18.12 -8.36 -0.87
C TYR A 438 18.38 -7.54 0.38
N ALA A 439 19.66 -7.43 0.73
CA ALA A 439 20.13 -6.63 1.84
C ALA A 439 20.96 -5.46 1.33
N ARG A 440 20.65 -4.26 1.80
CA ARG A 440 21.42 -3.04 1.58
C ARG A 440 22.21 -2.75 2.85
N ILE A 441 23.52 -2.63 2.71
CA ILE A 441 24.44 -2.18 3.76
C ILE A 441 24.93 -0.79 3.38
N SER A 442 24.71 0.21 4.23
CA SER A 442 25.19 1.57 4.01
C SER A 442 25.94 2.09 5.24
N HIS A 443 26.63 3.23 5.10
CA HIS A 443 27.24 3.88 6.27
C HIS A 443 26.17 4.19 7.33
N GLY A 444 26.54 4.07 8.60
CA GLY A 444 25.71 4.46 9.75
C GLY A 444 25.53 5.97 9.88
N ASP A 445 24.70 6.42 10.83
CA ASP A 445 24.40 7.84 11.05
C ASP A 445 25.69 8.65 11.32
N GLY A 446 26.10 9.42 10.31
CA GLY A 446 27.35 10.19 10.34
C GLY A 446 27.89 10.50 8.95
N LYS A 447 28.99 11.26 8.90
CA LYS A 447 29.73 11.47 7.65
C LYS A 447 30.53 10.20 7.32
N ARG A 448 30.69 9.91 6.03
CA ARG A 448 31.49 8.79 5.46
C ARG A 448 33.01 8.97 5.66
N LEU A 449 33.44 9.41 6.84
CA LEU A 449 34.81 9.92 7.08
C LEU A 449 35.88 8.83 7.14
N VAL A 450 35.47 7.57 7.33
CA VAL A 450 36.37 6.44 7.47
C VAL A 450 35.81 5.23 6.74
N LYS A 451 36.72 4.39 6.23
CA LYS A 451 36.38 3.06 5.71
C LYS A 451 35.73 2.23 6.81
N GLN A 452 34.61 1.58 6.49
CA GLN A 452 33.88 0.71 7.42
C GLN A 452 33.94 -0.74 6.94
N THR A 453 34.51 -1.63 7.75
CA THR A 453 34.54 -3.08 7.48
C THR A 453 33.43 -3.77 8.26
N TYR A 454 32.69 -4.67 7.60
CA TYR A 454 31.61 -5.44 8.20
C TYR A 454 31.65 -6.88 7.69
N THR A 455 31.01 -7.77 8.45
CA THR A 455 30.88 -9.18 8.11
C THR A 455 29.41 -9.57 8.07
N LEU A 456 29.04 -10.35 7.06
CA LEU A 456 27.69 -10.79 6.76
C LEU A 456 27.58 -12.29 6.85
N ARG A 457 26.42 -12.77 7.31
CA ARG A 457 26.03 -14.17 7.22
C ARG A 457 24.51 -14.29 7.13
N VAL A 458 24.02 -15.17 6.26
CA VAL A 458 22.64 -15.66 6.34
C VAL A 458 22.68 -17.02 7.01
N LYS A 459 22.00 -17.18 8.15
CA LYS A 459 22.05 -18.38 8.97
C LYS A 459 20.68 -18.85 9.36
#